data_AF-A0AB35JCX2-F1
#
_entry.id   AF-A0AB35JCX2-F1
#
_cell.length_a   1.000
_cell.length_b   1.000
_cell.length_c   1.000
_cell.angle_alpha   90.00
_cell.angle_beta   90.00
_cell.angle_gamma   90.00
#
_symmetry.space_group_name_H-M   'P 1'
#
loop_
_entity.id
_entity.type
_entity.pdbx_description
1 polymer ?
#
loop_
_entity_poly.entity_id
_entity_poly.type
_entity_poly.pdbx_seq_one_letter_code
_entity_poly.pdbx_strand_id
1 'polypeptide(L)'
;MASEALNKYIEKRYDRWLDYAKYHCSLAGMSSEAIDVLNEVMCMLLQKPLEHLSRLMEAKQGKYTELDWYILQMIKLNVTSDTSPYRHKYKPIPVDENVDWRRLNIIDEPDDSIDRTEYIRERMQDIRDMVDLLGLSEKAKRIFAWKFFAGESFADWPGPESRKELYETYKSVFNAVMDKKDGRLLL
;
A
#
# COMPACT_ATOMS: atom_id res chain seq x y z
N MET A 1 1.11 30.88 -24.58
CA MET A 1 1.38 31.90 -23.53
C MET A 1 0.08 32.33 -22.84
N ALA A 2 -0.68 31.40 -22.27
CA ALA A 2 -1.94 31.69 -21.56
C ALA A 2 -1.93 31.22 -20.09
N SER A 3 -0.76 30.88 -19.54
CA SER A 3 -0.62 30.41 -18.14
C SER A 3 -0.38 31.54 -17.15
N GLU A 4 0.47 32.52 -17.46
CA GLU A 4 0.92 33.49 -16.44
C GLU A 4 -0.16 34.48 -16.01
N ALA A 5 -0.93 35.01 -16.98
CA ALA A 5 -2.03 35.93 -16.69
C ALA A 5 -3.18 35.24 -15.94
N LEU A 6 -3.49 34.00 -16.29
CA LEU A 6 -4.51 33.18 -15.63
C LEU A 6 -4.06 32.82 -14.20
N ASN A 7 -2.83 32.37 -14.03
CA ASN A 7 -2.29 32.01 -12.70
C ASN A 7 -2.30 33.22 -11.76
N LYS A 8 -1.82 34.38 -12.23
CA LYS A 8 -1.86 35.62 -11.45
C LYS A 8 -3.29 36.05 -11.10
N TYR A 9 -4.25 35.80 -11.98
CA TYR A 9 -5.66 36.08 -11.71
C TYR A 9 -6.23 35.14 -10.63
N ILE A 10 -5.93 33.84 -10.74
CA ILE A 10 -6.32 32.82 -9.77
C ILE A 10 -5.72 33.15 -8.41
N GLU A 11 -4.40 33.37 -8.31
CA GLU A 11 -3.71 33.69 -7.06
C GLU A 11 -4.35 34.89 -6.34
N LYS A 12 -4.69 35.95 -7.08
CA LYS A 12 -5.31 37.15 -6.50
C LYS A 12 -6.72 36.90 -5.94
N ARG A 13 -7.46 35.94 -6.51
CA ARG A 13 -8.88 35.72 -6.19
C ARG A 13 -9.15 34.46 -5.40
N TYR A 14 -8.17 33.58 -5.28
CA TYR A 14 -8.27 32.27 -4.65
C TYR A 14 -8.83 32.37 -3.23
N ASP A 15 -8.27 33.23 -2.38
CA ASP A 15 -8.71 33.39 -0.99
C ASP A 15 -10.20 33.76 -0.90
N ARG A 16 -10.67 34.61 -1.81
CA ARG A 16 -12.07 35.02 -1.85
C ARG A 16 -13.00 33.89 -2.30
N TRP A 17 -12.57 33.08 -3.27
CA TRP A 17 -13.32 31.89 -3.67
C TRP A 17 -13.32 30.83 -2.56
N LEU A 18 -12.21 30.72 -1.81
CA LEU A 18 -12.10 29.83 -0.66
C LEU A 18 -13.04 30.25 0.48
N ASP A 19 -13.14 31.54 0.78
CA ASP A 19 -14.11 32.04 1.78
C ASP A 19 -15.55 31.72 1.38
N TYR A 20 -15.87 31.85 0.08
CA TYR A 20 -17.17 31.46 -0.44
C TYR A 20 -17.42 29.95 -0.33
N ALA A 21 -16.41 29.12 -0.65
CA ALA A 21 -16.48 27.68 -0.48
C ALA A 21 -16.69 27.29 0.99
N LYS A 22 -15.94 27.89 1.93
CA LYS A 22 -16.09 27.68 3.38
C LYS A 22 -17.49 28.00 3.86
N TYR A 23 -18.04 29.14 3.44
CA TYR A 23 -19.41 29.53 3.78
C TYR A 23 -20.42 28.47 3.32
N HIS A 24 -20.38 28.07 2.05
CA HIS A 24 -21.33 27.08 1.53
C HIS A 24 -21.12 25.68 2.13
N CYS A 25 -19.87 25.25 2.33
CA CYS A 25 -19.57 23.96 2.97
C CYS A 25 -20.05 23.91 4.41
N SER A 26 -19.96 25.02 5.16
CA SER A 26 -20.49 25.09 6.52
C SER A 26 -22.00 24.92 6.59
N LEU A 27 -22.74 25.49 5.63
CA LEU A 27 -24.19 25.32 5.52
C LEU A 27 -24.60 23.89 5.17
N ALA A 28 -23.74 23.15 4.48
CA ALA A 28 -23.98 21.77 4.05
C ALA A 28 -23.38 20.71 5.00
N GLY A 29 -22.90 21.11 6.18
CA GLY A 29 -22.34 20.18 7.18
C GLY A 29 -20.99 19.57 6.81
N MET A 30 -20.27 20.16 5.85
CA MET A 30 -19.03 19.63 5.26
C MET A 30 -17.88 20.64 5.39
N SER A 31 -17.80 21.35 6.53
CA SER A 31 -16.89 22.48 6.75
C SER A 31 -15.41 22.17 6.49
N SER A 32 -14.97 20.92 6.71
CA SER A 32 -13.60 20.47 6.47
C SER A 32 -13.25 20.31 4.98
N GLU A 33 -14.26 20.23 4.11
CA GLU A 33 -14.10 19.88 2.68
C GLU A 33 -13.96 21.10 1.77
N ALA A 34 -14.00 22.33 2.31
CA ALA A 34 -14.05 23.56 1.52
C ALA A 34 -12.85 23.74 0.57
N ILE A 35 -11.65 23.33 1.00
CA ILE A 35 -10.43 23.39 0.18
C ILE A 35 -10.53 22.36 -0.96
N ASP A 36 -10.98 21.14 -0.65
CA ASP A 36 -11.09 20.05 -1.61
C ASP A 36 -12.13 20.36 -2.69
N VAL A 37 -13.28 20.93 -2.29
CA VAL A 37 -14.32 21.40 -3.22
C VAL A 37 -13.75 22.44 -4.17
N LEU A 38 -13.04 23.45 -3.65
CA LEU A 38 -12.45 24.49 -4.48
C LEU A 38 -11.41 23.90 -5.44
N ASN A 39 -10.54 23.02 -4.95
CA ASN A 39 -9.51 22.38 -5.78
C ASN A 39 -10.11 21.53 -6.89
N GLU A 40 -11.19 20.79 -6.64
CA GLU A 40 -11.87 20.03 -7.70
C GLU A 40 -12.46 20.98 -8.76
N VAL A 41 -13.04 22.11 -8.35
CA VAL A 41 -13.51 23.15 -9.29
C VAL A 41 -12.36 23.73 -10.12
N MET A 42 -11.21 24.00 -9.50
CA MET A 42 -10.01 24.48 -10.20
C MET A 42 -9.48 23.44 -11.19
N CYS A 43 -9.45 22.16 -10.82
CA CYS A 43 -9.06 21.07 -11.71
C CYS A 43 -9.98 20.99 -12.94
N MET A 44 -11.31 21.05 -12.74
CA MET A 44 -12.28 21.07 -13.85
C MET A 44 -12.12 22.30 -14.74
N LEU A 45 -11.80 23.44 -14.16
CA LEU A 45 -11.59 24.68 -14.89
C LEU A 45 -10.32 24.62 -15.76
N LEU A 46 -9.21 24.17 -15.20
CA LEU A 46 -7.91 24.11 -15.88
C LEU A 46 -7.85 23.06 -17.00
N GLN A 47 -8.78 22.10 -17.02
CA GLN A 47 -8.95 21.16 -18.13
C GLN A 47 -9.60 21.80 -19.38
N LYS A 48 -10.19 22.99 -19.27
CA LYS A 48 -10.82 23.69 -20.40
C LYS A 48 -9.76 24.34 -21.31
N PRO A 49 -10.05 24.52 -22.61
CA PRO A 49 -9.13 25.19 -23.52
C PRO A 49 -8.86 26.63 -23.08
N LEU A 50 -7.60 27.04 -23.16
CA LEU A 50 -7.11 28.34 -22.67
C LEU A 50 -7.84 29.53 -23.33
N GLU A 51 -8.20 29.41 -24.60
CA GLU A 51 -8.97 30.43 -25.33
C GLU A 51 -10.34 30.70 -24.69
N HIS A 52 -10.98 29.66 -24.17
CA HIS A 52 -12.26 29.78 -23.48
C HIS A 52 -12.09 30.47 -22.12
N LEU A 53 -11.04 30.13 -21.38
CA LEU A 53 -10.72 30.74 -20.09
C LEU A 53 -10.39 32.23 -20.24
N SER A 54 -9.62 32.62 -21.26
CA SER A 54 -9.32 34.02 -21.55
C SER A 54 -10.59 34.82 -21.83
N ARG A 55 -11.53 34.28 -22.62
CA ARG A 55 -12.82 34.94 -22.88
C ARG A 55 -13.61 35.18 -21.59
N LEU A 56 -13.67 34.18 -20.70
CA LEU A 56 -14.36 34.28 -19.40
C LEU A 56 -13.68 35.27 -18.44
N MET A 57 -12.38 35.49 -18.56
CA MET A 57 -11.64 36.50 -17.79
C MET A 57 -11.86 37.92 -18.32
N GLU A 58 -11.99 38.06 -19.64
CA GLU A 58 -12.20 39.34 -20.30
C GLU A 58 -13.66 39.83 -20.19
N ALA A 59 -14.62 38.90 -20.19
CA ALA A 59 -16.03 39.19 -19.96
C ALA A 59 -16.27 39.63 -18.51
N LYS A 60 -16.40 40.96 -18.33
CA LYS A 60 -16.61 41.59 -17.02
C LYS A 60 -18.06 41.97 -16.81
N GLN A 61 -18.58 41.65 -15.63
CA GLN A 61 -19.84 42.15 -15.11
C GLN A 61 -19.58 42.88 -13.79
N GLY A 62 -19.35 44.20 -13.88
CA GLY A 62 -19.01 45.03 -12.72
C GLY A 62 -17.62 44.68 -12.14
N LYS A 63 -17.58 44.29 -10.86
CA LYS A 63 -16.32 43.92 -10.15
C LYS A 63 -15.88 42.47 -10.38
N TYR A 64 -16.74 41.64 -10.97
CA TYR A 64 -16.51 40.23 -11.21
C TYR A 64 -16.44 39.93 -12.71
N THR A 65 -15.78 38.85 -13.07
CA THR A 65 -15.75 38.30 -14.42
C THR A 65 -16.70 37.11 -14.51
N GLU A 66 -17.03 36.71 -15.72
CA GLU A 66 -17.78 35.46 -15.94
C GLU A 66 -17.04 34.25 -15.39
N LEU A 67 -15.70 34.28 -15.38
CA LEU A 67 -14.89 33.26 -14.72
C LEU A 67 -15.20 33.14 -13.22
N ASP A 68 -15.33 34.27 -12.51
CA ASP A 68 -15.73 34.23 -11.09
C ASP A 68 -17.10 33.62 -10.93
N TRP A 69 -18.05 34.05 -11.76
CA TRP A 69 -19.42 33.54 -11.69
C TRP A 69 -19.45 32.03 -11.91
N TYR A 70 -18.72 31.53 -12.91
CA TYR A 70 -18.60 30.11 -13.18
C TYR A 70 -18.02 29.34 -11.98
N ILE A 71 -16.94 29.84 -11.37
CA ILE A 71 -16.32 29.21 -10.20
C ILE A 71 -17.29 29.19 -9.02
N LEU A 72 -17.93 30.31 -8.71
CA LEU A 72 -18.90 30.41 -7.61
C LEU A 72 -20.10 29.47 -7.82
N GLN A 73 -20.62 29.38 -9.05
CA GLN A 73 -21.69 28.44 -9.39
C GLN A 73 -21.22 26.98 -9.24
N MET A 74 -20.01 26.66 -9.69
CA MET A 74 -19.48 25.31 -9.57
C MET A 74 -19.20 24.90 -8.13
N ILE A 75 -18.72 25.82 -7.28
CA ILE A 75 -18.61 25.60 -5.84
C ILE A 75 -19.99 25.27 -5.26
N LYS A 76 -20.99 26.11 -5.54
CA LYS A 76 -22.35 25.89 -5.04
C LYS A 76 -22.91 24.54 -5.49
N LEU A 77 -22.76 24.20 -6.78
CA LEU A 77 -23.22 22.93 -7.35
C LEU A 77 -22.57 21.73 -6.66
N ASN A 78 -21.24 21.76 -6.47
CA ASN A 78 -20.49 20.68 -5.82
C ASN A 78 -20.83 20.49 -4.35
N VAL A 79 -21.25 21.56 -3.67
CA VAL A 79 -21.68 21.49 -2.27
C VAL A 79 -23.12 21.00 -2.14
N THR A 80 -24.04 21.53 -2.95
CA THR A 80 -25.48 21.32 -2.73
C THR A 80 -26.07 20.13 -3.47
N SER A 81 -25.45 19.66 -4.55
CA SER A 81 -25.99 18.57 -5.37
C SER A 81 -25.32 17.25 -5.05
N ASP A 82 -26.10 16.26 -4.62
CA ASP A 82 -25.62 14.90 -4.31
C ASP A 82 -25.05 14.17 -5.55
N THR A 83 -25.49 14.57 -6.75
CA THR A 83 -25.02 14.02 -8.02
C THR A 83 -23.86 14.82 -8.62
N SER A 84 -23.35 15.83 -7.91
CA SER A 84 -22.23 16.64 -8.40
C SER A 84 -20.94 15.81 -8.53
N PRO A 85 -20.01 16.22 -9.41
CA PRO A 85 -18.72 15.53 -9.57
C PRO A 85 -17.98 15.32 -8.26
N TYR A 86 -17.97 16.33 -7.38
CA TYR A 86 -17.32 16.23 -6.08
C TYR A 86 -18.00 15.20 -5.18
N ARG A 87 -19.32 15.29 -4.97
CA ARG A 87 -20.10 14.34 -4.14
C ARG A 87 -20.08 12.91 -4.65
N HIS A 88 -20.05 12.74 -5.97
CA HIS A 88 -19.99 11.41 -6.59
C HIS A 88 -18.64 10.73 -6.34
N LYS A 89 -17.55 11.50 -6.37
CA LYS A 89 -16.17 11.03 -6.19
C LYS A 89 -15.80 10.84 -4.72
N TYR A 90 -16.25 11.74 -3.84
CA TYR A 90 -15.94 11.74 -2.41
C TYR A 90 -17.19 11.43 -1.59
N LYS A 91 -17.75 10.23 -1.81
CA LYS A 91 -18.85 9.77 -0.96
C LYS A 91 -18.34 9.56 0.47
N PRO A 92 -18.93 10.21 1.48
CA PRO A 92 -18.57 9.92 2.85
C PRO A 92 -18.87 8.44 3.11
N ILE A 93 -17.90 7.74 3.70
CA ILE A 93 -18.17 6.44 4.31
C ILE A 93 -19.22 6.70 5.38
N PRO A 94 -20.29 5.90 5.51
CA PRO A 94 -21.22 6.07 6.61
C PRO A 94 -20.46 5.91 7.92
N VAL A 95 -20.23 7.03 8.61
CA VAL A 95 -19.65 7.06 9.95
C VAL A 95 -20.82 7.27 10.89
N ASP A 96 -21.05 6.32 11.78
CA ASP A 96 -21.97 6.53 12.90
C ASP A 96 -21.32 7.56 13.84
N GLU A 97 -21.91 8.77 13.90
CA GLU A 97 -21.44 9.87 14.75
C GLU A 97 -21.39 9.49 16.25
N ASN A 98 -22.05 8.39 16.67
CA ASN A 98 -22.00 7.89 18.04
C ASN A 98 -20.80 6.97 18.34
N VAL A 99 -19.97 6.63 17.35
CA VAL A 99 -18.82 5.75 17.54
C VAL A 99 -17.61 6.57 17.98
N ASP A 100 -17.37 6.62 19.30
CA ASP A 100 -16.11 7.11 19.85
C ASP A 100 -15.02 6.06 19.63
N TRP A 101 -14.17 6.31 18.64
CA TRP A 101 -13.06 5.43 18.30
C TRP A 101 -12.04 5.26 19.43
N ARG A 102 -12.00 6.18 20.41
CA ARG A 102 -11.16 6.04 21.62
C ARG A 102 -11.77 5.11 22.66
N ARG A 103 -13.06 4.78 22.51
CA ARG A 103 -13.81 3.86 23.36
C ARG A 103 -14.15 2.55 22.63
N LEU A 104 -13.58 2.34 21.44
CA LEU A 104 -13.57 1.04 20.81
C LEU A 104 -12.91 0.06 21.79
N ASN A 105 -13.72 -0.87 22.29
CA ASN A 105 -13.24 -1.94 23.15
C ASN A 105 -12.66 -3.01 22.22
N ILE A 106 -11.49 -2.72 21.66
CA ILE A 106 -10.74 -3.67 20.85
C ILE A 106 -10.28 -4.74 21.82
N ILE A 107 -10.87 -5.93 21.69
CA ILE A 107 -10.39 -7.09 22.43
C ILE A 107 -9.03 -7.42 21.82
N ASP A 108 -7.97 -7.37 22.62
CA ASP A 108 -6.71 -8.02 22.28
C ASP A 108 -6.99 -9.52 22.24
N GLU A 109 -7.46 -10.00 21.08
CA GLU A 109 -7.57 -11.42 20.83
C GLU A 109 -6.14 -11.97 20.89
N PRO A 110 -5.85 -12.93 21.78
CA PRO A 110 -4.56 -13.58 21.77
C PRO A 110 -4.35 -14.17 20.37
N ASP A 111 -3.19 -13.90 19.80
CA ASP A 111 -2.82 -14.47 18.52
C ASP A 111 -2.62 -15.98 18.69
N ASP A 112 -3.69 -16.75 18.48
CA ASP A 112 -3.69 -18.22 18.46
C ASP A 112 -3.01 -18.76 17.19
N SER A 113 -2.39 -17.89 16.36
CA SER A 113 -1.65 -18.36 15.21
C SER A 113 -0.46 -19.21 15.65
N ILE A 114 -0.38 -20.41 15.06
CA ILE A 114 0.73 -21.33 15.28
C ILE A 114 2.00 -20.62 14.82
N ASP A 115 2.97 -20.43 15.71
CA ASP A 115 4.29 -19.91 15.37
C ASP A 115 5.02 -20.92 14.46
N ARG A 116 4.79 -20.74 13.16
CA ARG A 116 5.43 -21.55 12.11
C ARG A 116 6.94 -21.40 12.13
N THR A 117 7.45 -20.24 12.56
CA THR A 117 8.87 -19.96 12.61
C THR A 117 9.53 -20.80 13.71
N GLU A 118 8.94 -20.83 14.91
CA GLU A 118 9.41 -21.68 16.00
C GLU A 118 9.33 -23.17 15.63
N TYR A 119 8.22 -23.60 15.05
CA TYR A 119 8.04 -24.98 14.56
C TYR A 119 9.13 -25.38 13.54
N ILE A 120 9.43 -24.53 12.55
CA ILE A 120 10.47 -24.81 11.56
C ILE A 120 11.85 -24.87 12.22
N ARG A 121 12.14 -23.94 13.15
CA ARG A 121 13.42 -23.88 13.86
C ARG A 121 13.68 -25.15 14.67
N GLU A 122 12.69 -25.62 15.42
CA GLU A 122 12.77 -26.86 16.21
C GLU A 122 13.09 -28.06 15.31
N ARG A 123 12.36 -28.23 14.20
CA ARG A 123 12.60 -29.33 13.25
C ARG A 123 13.95 -29.25 12.55
N MET A 124 14.46 -28.06 12.29
CA MET A 124 15.81 -27.89 11.74
C MET A 124 16.89 -28.30 12.74
N GLN A 125 16.68 -28.06 14.04
CA GLN A 125 17.59 -28.48 15.09
C GLN A 125 17.59 -30.01 15.25
N ASP A 126 16.42 -30.65 15.25
CA ASP A 126 16.31 -32.12 15.30
C ASP A 126 17.12 -32.79 14.18
N ILE A 127 17.05 -32.23 12.97
CA ILE A 127 17.78 -32.77 11.81
C ILE A 127 19.29 -32.60 11.98
N ARG A 128 19.74 -31.47 12.54
CA ARG A 128 21.16 -31.23 12.83
C ARG A 128 21.69 -32.25 13.84
N ASP A 129 20.95 -32.45 14.93
CA ASP A 129 21.33 -33.40 15.98
C ASP A 129 21.35 -34.84 15.45
N MET A 130 20.38 -35.21 14.60
CA MET A 130 20.37 -36.51 13.93
C MET A 130 21.60 -36.72 13.03
N VAL A 131 21.95 -35.72 12.23
CA VAL A 131 23.13 -35.75 11.33
C VAL A 131 24.43 -35.87 12.12
N ASP A 132 24.56 -35.17 13.25
CA ASP A 132 25.75 -35.25 14.10
C ASP A 132 25.89 -36.61 14.77
N LEU A 133 24.77 -37.22 15.20
CA LEU A 133 24.76 -38.56 15.77
C LEU A 133 24.96 -39.69 14.74
N LEU A 134 24.87 -39.43 13.43
CA LEU A 134 25.09 -40.45 12.39
C LEU A 134 26.58 -40.75 12.15
N GLY A 135 27.51 -40.03 12.80
CA GLY A 135 28.95 -40.29 12.68
C GLY A 135 29.49 -40.15 11.25
N LEU A 136 28.84 -39.31 10.44
CA LEU A 136 29.16 -39.12 9.03
C LEU A 136 30.51 -38.43 8.84
N SER A 137 31.16 -38.68 7.70
CA SER A 137 32.38 -37.96 7.32
C SER A 137 32.09 -36.46 7.15
N GLU A 138 33.09 -35.62 7.46
CA GLU A 138 32.98 -34.16 7.29
C GLU A 138 32.59 -33.75 5.87
N LYS A 139 33.03 -34.52 4.87
CA LYS A 139 32.63 -34.35 3.46
C LYS A 139 31.12 -34.52 3.28
N ALA A 140 30.55 -35.61 3.81
CA ALA A 140 29.14 -35.90 3.70
C ALA A 140 28.27 -34.87 4.45
N LYS A 141 28.72 -34.43 5.64
CA LYS A 141 28.05 -33.36 6.41
C LYS A 141 27.99 -32.05 5.62
N ARG A 142 29.10 -31.63 4.99
CA ARG A 142 29.16 -30.40 4.19
C ARG A 142 28.25 -30.47 2.96
N ILE A 143 28.24 -31.60 2.25
CA ILE A 143 27.37 -31.81 1.08
C ILE A 143 25.90 -31.74 1.47
N PHE A 144 25.53 -32.39 2.58
CA PHE A 144 24.16 -32.35 3.10
C PHE A 144 23.76 -30.93 3.53
N ALA A 145 24.63 -30.23 4.27
CA ALA A 145 24.34 -28.89 4.76
C ALA A 145 24.16 -27.86 3.64
N TRP A 146 24.98 -27.95 2.59
CA TRP A 146 24.88 -27.09 1.41
C TRP A 146 23.54 -27.21 0.72
N LYS A 147 23.02 -28.44 0.57
CA LYS A 147 21.76 -28.67 -0.15
C LYS A 147 20.53 -28.49 0.74
N PHE A 148 20.58 -29.00 1.97
CA PHE A 148 19.42 -29.09 2.86
C PHE A 148 19.23 -27.83 3.72
N PHE A 149 20.31 -27.29 4.30
CA PHE A 149 20.22 -26.12 5.18
C PHE A 149 20.43 -24.80 4.44
N ALA A 150 21.38 -24.74 3.50
CA ALA A 150 21.63 -23.53 2.72
C ALA A 150 20.73 -23.40 1.48
N GLY A 151 20.12 -24.50 1.02
CA GLY A 151 19.23 -24.50 -0.15
C GLY A 151 19.95 -24.31 -1.49
N GLU A 152 21.27 -24.38 -1.49
CA GLU A 152 22.10 -24.08 -2.66
C GLU A 152 22.04 -25.18 -3.73
N SER A 153 22.41 -24.82 -4.97
CA SER A 153 22.51 -25.78 -6.05
C SER A 153 23.82 -26.57 -5.99
N PHE A 154 23.80 -27.85 -6.40
CA PHE A 154 25.04 -28.62 -6.61
C PHE A 154 25.79 -28.19 -7.88
N ALA A 155 25.22 -27.29 -8.69
CA ALA A 155 25.93 -26.66 -9.80
C ALA A 155 27.05 -25.72 -9.30
N ASP A 156 26.81 -25.08 -8.16
CA ASP A 156 27.69 -24.06 -7.56
C ASP A 156 28.56 -24.63 -6.44
N TRP A 157 28.64 -25.95 -6.35
CA TRP A 157 29.45 -26.63 -5.34
C TRP A 157 30.95 -26.39 -5.58
N PRO A 158 31.70 -25.85 -4.59
CA PRO A 158 33.09 -25.43 -4.79
C PRO A 158 34.11 -26.57 -4.71
N GLY A 159 33.68 -27.81 -4.43
CA GLY A 159 34.58 -28.95 -4.25
C GLY A 159 34.86 -29.74 -5.54
N PRO A 160 35.87 -30.63 -5.53
CA PRO A 160 36.29 -31.41 -6.70
C PRO A 160 35.33 -32.55 -7.08
N GLU A 161 34.26 -32.77 -6.31
CA GLU A 161 33.31 -33.87 -6.48
C GLU A 161 32.45 -33.71 -7.73
N SER A 162 32.16 -34.83 -8.39
CA SER A 162 31.23 -34.82 -9.51
C SER A 162 29.78 -34.61 -9.03
N ARG A 163 28.93 -34.02 -9.87
CA ARG A 163 27.49 -33.86 -9.55
C ARG A 163 26.82 -35.19 -9.16
N LYS A 164 27.21 -36.28 -9.82
CA LYS A 164 26.69 -37.62 -9.51
C LYS A 164 27.03 -38.04 -8.08
N GLU A 165 28.29 -37.87 -7.68
CA GLU A 165 28.78 -38.16 -6.33
C GLU A 165 28.07 -37.29 -5.27
N LEU A 166 27.82 -36.01 -5.56
CA LEU A 166 27.07 -35.11 -4.66
C LEU A 166 25.64 -35.60 -4.42
N TYR A 167 24.92 -35.97 -5.48
CA TYR A 167 23.56 -36.48 -5.36
C TYR A 167 23.49 -37.85 -4.66
N GLU A 168 24.43 -38.75 -4.95
CA GLU A 168 24.51 -40.07 -4.29
C GLU A 168 24.80 -39.93 -2.80
N THR A 169 25.77 -39.08 -2.45
CA THR A 169 26.13 -38.79 -1.05
C THR A 169 24.97 -38.14 -0.32
N TYR A 170 24.34 -37.13 -0.93
CA TYR A 170 23.18 -36.45 -0.37
C TYR A 170 22.02 -37.42 -0.12
N LYS A 171 21.68 -38.27 -1.11
CA LYS A 171 20.58 -39.23 -1.00
C LYS A 171 20.85 -40.28 0.08
N SER A 172 22.09 -40.75 0.19
CA SER A 172 22.51 -41.68 1.23
C SER A 172 22.32 -41.08 2.63
N VAL A 173 22.82 -39.85 2.84
CA VAL A 173 22.65 -39.12 4.12
C VAL A 173 21.18 -38.84 4.41
N PHE A 174 20.42 -38.38 3.42
CA PHE A 174 19.00 -38.10 3.56
C PHE A 174 18.21 -39.35 3.98
N ASN A 175 18.46 -40.49 3.36
CA ASN A 175 17.84 -41.75 3.75
C ASN A 175 18.23 -42.15 5.18
N ALA A 176 19.50 -42.03 5.56
CA ALA A 176 19.95 -42.35 6.92
C ALA A 176 19.28 -41.45 7.99
N VAL A 177 19.07 -40.16 7.68
CA VAL A 177 18.33 -39.23 8.55
C VAL A 177 16.85 -39.63 8.63
N MET A 178 16.24 -39.99 7.51
CA MET A 178 14.84 -40.44 7.48
C MET A 178 14.63 -41.77 8.22
N ASP A 179 15.51 -42.75 8.04
CA ASP A 179 15.47 -44.03 8.75
C ASP A 179 15.61 -43.83 10.26
N LYS A 180 16.45 -42.88 10.68
CA LYS A 180 16.59 -42.50 12.09
C LYS A 180 15.34 -41.81 12.65
N LYS A 181 14.74 -40.90 11.87
CA LYS A 181 13.52 -40.18 12.23
C LYS A 181 12.31 -41.11 12.37
N ASP A 182 12.21 -42.11 11.49
CA ASP A 182 11.13 -43.11 11.51
C ASP A 182 11.34 -44.20 12.57
N GLY A 183 12.42 -44.13 13.37
CA GLY A 183 12.77 -45.13 14.38
C GLY A 183 13.16 -46.50 13.78
N ARG A 184 13.54 -46.53 12.50
CA ARG A 184 13.93 -47.76 11.77
C ARG A 184 15.38 -48.17 11.96
N LEU A 185 16.18 -47.40 12.69
CA LEU A 185 17.44 -47.89 13.28
C LEU A 185 17.12 -48.75 14.51
N LEU A 186 16.50 -49.90 14.25
CA LEU A 186 16.57 -51.03 15.16
C LEU A 186 18.01 -51.56 15.12
N LEU A 187 18.54 -51.83 16.32
CA LEU A 187 19.71 -52.67 16.57
C LEU A 187 19.73 -53.92 15.66
#